data_AF-A0A0F7ZJ08-F1
#
_entry.id   AF-A0A0F7ZJ08-F1
#
_cell.length_a   1.000
_cell.length_b   1.000
_cell.length_c   1.000
_cell.angle_alpha   90.00
_cell.angle_beta   90.00
_cell.angle_gamma   90.00
#
_symmetry.space_group_name_H-M   'P 1'
#
loop_
_entity.id
_entity.type
_entity.pdbx_description
1 polymer ?
#
loop_
_entity_poly.entity_id
_entity_poly.type
_entity_poly.pdbx_seq_one_letter_code
_entity_poly.pdbx_strand_id
1 'polypeptide(L)'
;MTIEDLKEQIETIISTTKKSFGLGELRVLAVLFLLLLAPAGARPTSILRLRFGDIRLVLARDPEGGPHNILIRFTLAFTKTYLGVKDAKTFPIPETLYDPSLLLNPHVFLLGILFRHKAFRAASLTSPAQLAKLDIHPGELELPLPLREDIKETYIFRRAVKTFTGVKLSSNEPISYQMIAQWIKRIGEILGLEYSTIPYNLRYNAANEFDRSADISESLRNLALDHANSNPFQRHYLGREVCADTWAVLRRQAPQQALVRQACSVGHSKSKRRPIDLTSEQAASVNTDPLVKRLQRELRQYRQGSKKYLEARRQLKNAKQTLKRKLKHKIREEWTTKQAVDDIEQQLQGIGFAKHPTVKGSLCSQRPAQGKLLEAINAPLGRDLNDQYRRRDNAINAIITYCMVEEGLTVRRPQTLLELADRKHHDDPSLGSPIYDALLSVFVKTKKDRPRRCFICVGKAQTLSPDDGTVAELLREFYTPGDVSKHFRRKHLANLHGDERIKCPACDLSLDHSEHLRNHALRVHGIVS
;
A
#
# COMPACT_ATOMS: atom_id res chain seq x y z
N MET A 1 -1.12 -10.55 17.56
CA MET A 1 -1.55 -10.56 16.14
C MET A 1 -0.95 -11.82 15.59
N THR A 2 -1.73 -12.87 15.36
CA THR A 2 -1.16 -14.15 14.95
C THR A 2 -0.59 -14.09 13.53
N ILE A 3 0.07 -15.16 13.09
CA ILE A 3 0.53 -15.27 11.72
C ILE A 3 -0.63 -15.29 10.72
N GLU A 4 -1.78 -15.88 11.11
CA GLU A 4 -3.03 -15.84 10.34
C GLU A 4 -3.58 -14.42 10.25
N ASP A 5 -3.55 -13.65 11.35
CA ASP A 5 -3.93 -12.24 11.33
C ASP A 5 -3.07 -11.43 10.36
N LEU A 6 -1.76 -11.69 10.33
CA LEU A 6 -0.83 -11.04 9.42
C LEU A 6 -1.11 -11.44 7.96
N LYS A 7 -1.39 -12.72 7.69
CA LYS A 7 -1.78 -13.21 6.36
C LYS A 7 -3.04 -12.51 5.86
N GLU A 8 -4.10 -12.43 6.67
CA GLU A 8 -5.34 -11.74 6.31
C GLU A 8 -5.12 -10.23 6.12
N GLN A 9 -4.24 -9.63 6.92
CA GLN A 9 -3.85 -8.23 6.75
C GLN A 9 -3.14 -8.00 5.41
N ILE A 10 -2.21 -8.87 5.02
CA ILE A 10 -1.50 -8.79 3.75
C ILE A 10 -2.47 -9.02 2.58
N GLU A 11 -3.33 -10.03 2.67
CA GLU A 11 -4.37 -10.28 1.67
C GLU A 11 -5.27 -9.05 1.50
N THR A 12 -5.66 -8.40 2.59
CA THR A 12 -6.44 -7.15 2.55
C THR A 12 -5.65 -6.00 1.94
N ILE A 13 -4.36 -5.87 2.25
CA ILE A 13 -3.49 -4.86 1.61
C ILE A 13 -3.44 -5.09 0.10
N ILE A 14 -3.34 -6.33 -0.36
CA ILE A 14 -3.20 -6.64 -1.78
C ILE A 14 -4.54 -6.48 -2.50
N SER A 15 -5.65 -6.94 -1.92
CA SER A 15 -6.96 -7.03 -2.59
C SER A 15 -7.84 -5.79 -2.48
N THR A 16 -7.64 -4.92 -1.46
CA THR A 16 -8.60 -3.85 -1.19
C THR A 16 -8.53 -2.70 -2.20
N THR A 17 -9.69 -2.21 -2.65
CA THR A 17 -9.83 -0.94 -3.39
C THR A 17 -10.30 0.21 -2.48
N LYS A 18 -10.66 -0.10 -1.21
CA LYS A 18 -11.10 0.86 -0.17
C LYS A 18 -9.94 1.71 0.39
N LYS A 19 -8.71 1.47 -0.08
CA LYS A 19 -7.50 2.25 0.17
C LYS A 19 -6.62 2.19 -1.08
N SER A 20 -6.37 3.34 -1.70
CA SER A 20 -5.32 3.50 -2.70
C SER A 20 -3.99 3.89 -2.05
N PHE A 21 -2.89 3.38 -2.58
CA PHE A 21 -1.51 3.74 -2.23
C PHE A 21 -0.90 4.74 -3.23
N GLY A 22 -1.61 5.04 -4.33
CA GLY A 22 -1.20 5.97 -5.39
C GLY A 22 -0.29 5.36 -6.45
N LEU A 23 0.56 4.41 -6.07
CA LEU A 23 1.43 3.64 -6.96
C LEU A 23 1.46 2.19 -6.45
N GLY A 24 1.32 1.22 -7.35
CA GLY A 24 1.27 -0.20 -7.01
C GLY A 24 2.52 -0.66 -6.26
N GLU A 25 3.68 -0.08 -6.58
CA GLU A 25 4.92 -0.35 -5.84
C GLU A 25 4.81 0.03 -4.36
N LEU A 26 4.09 1.10 -4.00
CA LEU A 26 3.89 1.44 -2.59
C LEU A 26 3.02 0.43 -1.84
N ARG A 27 2.09 -0.25 -2.53
CA ARG A 27 1.31 -1.35 -1.96
C ARG A 27 2.19 -2.58 -1.73
N VAL A 28 3.04 -2.93 -2.70
CA VAL A 28 4.04 -4.01 -2.58
C VAL A 28 5.01 -3.73 -1.44
N LEU A 29 5.54 -2.50 -1.36
CA LEU A 29 6.41 -2.06 -0.27
C LEU A 29 5.70 -2.06 1.09
N ALA A 30 4.38 -1.79 1.14
CA ALA A 30 3.63 -1.89 2.39
C ALA A 30 3.55 -3.34 2.90
N VAL A 31 3.44 -4.33 1.99
CA VAL A 31 3.50 -5.76 2.35
C VAL A 31 4.92 -6.16 2.77
N LEU A 32 5.92 -5.85 1.95
CA LEU A 32 7.32 -6.15 2.25
C LEU A 32 7.76 -5.56 3.60
N PHE A 33 7.29 -4.36 3.93
CA PHE A 33 7.53 -3.73 5.23
C PHE A 33 7.06 -4.61 6.40
N LEU A 34 5.86 -5.19 6.32
CA LEU A 34 5.33 -6.07 7.36
C LEU A 34 6.11 -7.38 7.42
N LEU A 35 6.46 -7.95 6.26
CA LEU A 35 7.19 -9.21 6.16
C LEU A 35 8.64 -9.13 6.65
N LEU A 36 9.29 -7.97 6.59
CA LEU A 36 10.62 -7.77 7.18
C LEU A 36 10.53 -7.34 8.66
N LEU A 37 9.47 -6.63 9.05
CA LEU A 37 9.29 -6.18 10.44
C LEU A 37 8.92 -7.34 11.38
N ALA A 38 8.08 -8.26 10.92
CA ALA A 38 7.59 -9.38 11.73
C ALA A 38 8.73 -10.29 12.26
N PRO A 39 9.62 -10.85 11.41
CA PRO A 39 10.70 -11.73 11.88
C PRO A 39 11.84 -11.00 12.56
N ALA A 40 12.05 -9.69 12.31
CA ALA A 40 13.10 -8.96 13.01
C ALA A 40 12.67 -8.45 14.39
N GLY A 41 11.35 -8.28 14.61
CA GLY A 41 10.83 -7.54 15.75
C GLY A 41 11.46 -6.14 15.89
N ALA A 42 11.96 -5.56 14.80
CA ALA A 42 12.78 -4.35 14.84
C ALA A 42 11.95 -3.08 15.06
N ARG A 43 12.63 -1.93 15.23
CA ARG A 43 11.92 -0.64 15.19
C ARG A 43 11.38 -0.40 13.78
N PRO A 44 10.14 0.05 13.61
CA PRO A 44 9.57 0.36 12.30
C PRO A 44 10.46 1.26 11.44
N THR A 45 11.08 2.27 12.06
CA THR A 45 11.97 3.22 11.35
C THR A 45 13.25 2.56 10.83
N SER A 46 13.75 1.50 11.48
CA SER A 46 14.91 0.75 10.98
C SER A 46 14.60 0.06 9.66
N ILE A 47 13.41 -0.58 9.55
CA ILE A 47 12.96 -1.20 8.30
C ILE A 47 12.79 -0.14 7.21
N LEU A 48 12.12 0.98 7.50
CA LEU A 48 11.91 2.07 6.52
C LEU A 48 13.21 2.72 6.03
N ARG A 49 14.32 2.53 6.75
CA ARG A 49 15.65 3.04 6.41
C ARG A 49 16.54 2.02 5.72
N LEU A 50 16.05 0.80 5.46
CA LEU A 50 16.79 -0.19 4.67
C LEU A 50 17.12 0.38 3.29
N ARG A 51 18.39 0.29 2.93
CA ARG A 51 18.96 0.61 1.62
C ARG A 51 19.20 -0.68 0.85
N PHE A 52 19.41 -0.59 -0.47
CA PHE A 52 19.79 -1.77 -1.25
C PHE A 52 21.10 -2.37 -0.73
N GLY A 53 22.03 -1.54 -0.23
CA GLY A 53 23.27 -2.00 0.38
C GLY A 53 23.12 -2.81 1.66
N ASP A 54 21.99 -2.69 2.33
CA ASP A 54 21.69 -3.44 3.55
C ASP A 54 21.14 -4.84 3.25
N ILE A 55 20.94 -5.20 1.98
CA ILE A 55 20.43 -6.50 1.54
C ILE A 55 21.57 -7.32 0.91
N ARG A 56 21.78 -8.51 1.46
CA ARG A 56 22.61 -9.56 0.85
C ARG A 56 21.72 -10.75 0.50
N LEU A 57 21.71 -11.10 -0.78
CA LEU A 57 21.08 -12.32 -1.28
C LEU A 57 22.17 -13.34 -1.59
N VAL A 58 21.91 -14.59 -1.24
CA VAL A 58 22.72 -15.73 -1.66
C VAL A 58 21.80 -16.85 -2.12
N LEU A 59 22.28 -17.65 -3.06
CA LEU A 59 21.79 -19.00 -3.27
C LEU A 59 22.58 -19.91 -2.31
N ALA A 60 21.89 -20.63 -1.44
CA ALA A 60 22.50 -21.46 -0.39
C ALA A 60 22.20 -22.94 -0.63
N ARG A 61 23.23 -23.77 -0.44
CA ARG A 61 23.12 -25.23 -0.51
C ARG A 61 22.31 -25.70 0.69
N ASP A 62 21.31 -26.54 0.44
CA ASP A 62 20.52 -27.14 1.51
C ASP A 62 21.40 -28.14 2.29
N PRO A 63 21.61 -27.94 3.61
CA PRO A 63 22.38 -28.89 4.42
C PRO A 63 21.75 -30.28 4.48
N GLU A 64 20.45 -30.41 4.19
CA GLU A 64 19.72 -31.70 4.18
C GLU A 64 19.68 -32.35 2.78
N GLY A 65 20.37 -31.78 1.79
CA GLY A 65 20.48 -32.35 0.44
C GLY A 65 19.31 -32.02 -0.49
N GLY A 66 18.41 -31.13 -0.09
CA GLY A 66 17.35 -30.60 -0.95
C GLY A 66 17.84 -29.57 -1.99
N PRO A 67 16.92 -28.94 -2.72
CA PRO A 67 17.26 -27.94 -3.72
C PRO A 67 17.90 -26.70 -3.08
N HIS A 68 18.73 -25.99 -3.85
CA HIS A 68 19.28 -24.72 -3.39
C HIS A 68 18.16 -23.74 -3.05
N ASN A 69 18.31 -23.04 -1.92
CA ASN A 69 17.36 -22.06 -1.42
C ASN A 69 17.93 -20.65 -1.55
N ILE A 70 17.08 -19.67 -1.86
CA ILE A 70 17.48 -18.28 -1.73
C ILE A 70 17.46 -17.91 -0.24
N LEU A 71 18.52 -17.24 0.22
CA LEU A 71 18.60 -16.75 1.58
C LEU A 71 18.73 -15.23 1.56
N ILE A 72 17.71 -14.55 2.11
CA ILE A 72 17.74 -13.11 2.36
C ILE A 72 18.51 -12.87 3.66
N ARG A 73 19.49 -11.98 3.61
CA ARG A 73 20.11 -11.39 4.80
C ARG A 73 19.94 -9.89 4.72
N PHE A 74 19.23 -9.30 5.68
CA PHE A 74 19.12 -7.84 5.76
C PHE A 74 19.71 -7.33 7.06
N THR A 75 20.49 -6.25 6.95
CA THR A 75 21.21 -5.66 8.06
C THR A 75 20.51 -4.38 8.50
N LEU A 76 20.18 -4.30 9.78
CA LEU A 76 19.53 -3.12 10.36
C LEU A 76 20.56 -2.27 11.09
N ALA A 77 20.83 -1.08 10.55
CA ALA A 77 21.58 -0.06 11.26
C ALA A 77 20.79 0.45 12.48
N PHE A 78 21.49 0.69 13.58
CA PHE A 78 20.89 1.11 14.83
C PHE A 78 20.36 2.56 14.75
N THR A 79 19.10 2.76 15.14
CA THR A 79 18.41 4.06 14.95
C THR A 79 18.32 4.94 16.19
N LYS A 80 18.71 4.48 17.39
CA LYS A 80 18.67 5.35 18.58
C LYS A 80 19.94 6.19 18.65
N THR A 81 19.82 7.43 18.22
CA THR A 81 20.92 8.41 18.21
C THR A 81 21.47 8.71 19.61
N TYR A 82 20.67 8.58 20.66
CA TYR A 82 21.05 8.91 22.05
C TYR A 82 21.73 7.77 22.83
N LEU A 83 21.78 6.54 22.29
CA LEU A 83 22.43 5.39 22.95
C LEU A 83 23.79 5.03 22.33
N GLY A 84 24.39 5.94 21.56
CA GLY A 84 25.62 5.68 20.81
C GLY A 84 25.42 4.77 19.60
N VAL A 85 26.53 4.54 18.88
CA VAL A 85 26.59 3.57 17.78
C VAL A 85 26.53 2.18 18.39
N LYS A 86 25.60 1.33 17.91
CA LYS A 86 25.57 -0.09 18.22
C LYS A 86 25.86 -0.90 16.98
N ASP A 87 26.35 -2.11 17.18
CA ASP A 87 26.56 -3.08 16.11
C ASP A 87 25.27 -3.32 15.35
N ALA A 88 25.40 -3.31 14.03
CA ALA A 88 24.29 -3.62 13.15
C ALA A 88 23.95 -5.11 13.25
N LYS A 89 22.68 -5.43 13.12
CA LYS A 89 22.19 -6.82 13.23
C LYS A 89 21.72 -7.30 11.88
N THR A 90 22.14 -8.50 11.52
CA THR A 90 21.75 -9.15 10.29
C THR A 90 20.74 -10.25 10.58
N PHE A 91 19.60 -10.20 9.90
CA PHE A 91 18.54 -11.19 10.03
C PHE A 91 18.52 -12.08 8.79
N PRO A 92 18.78 -13.40 8.94
CA PRO A 92 18.58 -14.36 7.87
C PRO A 92 17.10 -14.73 7.74
N ILE A 93 16.61 -14.85 6.51
CA ILE A 93 15.30 -15.40 6.19
C ILE A 93 15.48 -16.42 5.06
N PRO A 94 15.32 -17.73 5.32
CA PRO A 94 15.38 -18.76 4.29
C PRO A 94 14.12 -18.75 3.41
N GLU A 95 14.27 -19.12 2.14
CA GLU A 95 13.16 -19.28 1.20
C GLU A 95 12.22 -20.40 1.64
N THR A 96 10.92 -20.11 1.67
CA THR A 96 9.88 -21.10 1.92
C THR A 96 9.17 -21.42 0.61
N LEU A 97 9.78 -22.30 -0.19
CA LEU A 97 9.31 -22.63 -1.54
C LEU A 97 7.93 -23.31 -1.53
N TYR A 98 7.70 -24.17 -0.55
CA TYR A 98 6.48 -24.98 -0.42
C TYR A 98 5.42 -24.36 0.48
N ASP A 99 5.45 -23.04 0.72
CA ASP A 99 4.38 -22.37 1.47
C ASP A 99 3.06 -22.46 0.67
N PRO A 100 1.95 -22.97 1.26
CA PRO A 100 0.65 -23.03 0.59
C PRO A 100 0.16 -21.67 0.06
N SER A 101 0.69 -20.54 0.54
CA SER A 101 0.39 -19.22 0.00
C SER A 101 1.63 -18.33 -0.05
N LEU A 102 1.81 -17.60 -1.16
CA LEU A 102 2.94 -16.66 -1.27
C LEU A 102 2.68 -15.32 -0.54
N LEU A 103 1.52 -15.15 0.12
CA LEU A 103 1.19 -13.95 0.88
C LEU A 103 2.20 -13.64 1.99
N LEU A 104 2.73 -14.69 2.64
CA LEU A 104 3.71 -14.55 3.72
C LEU A 104 5.16 -14.68 3.25
N ASN A 105 5.40 -14.83 1.95
CA ASN A 105 6.72 -15.13 1.43
C ASN A 105 7.51 -13.84 1.14
N PRO A 106 8.49 -13.42 1.97
CA PRO A 106 9.24 -12.19 1.74
C PRO A 106 10.11 -12.23 0.46
N HIS A 107 10.46 -13.43 -0.03
CA HIS A 107 11.31 -13.59 -1.21
C HIS A 107 10.61 -13.08 -2.46
N VAL A 108 9.34 -13.43 -2.69
CA VAL A 108 8.63 -12.97 -3.88
C VAL A 108 8.48 -11.44 -3.90
N PHE A 109 8.23 -10.82 -2.74
CA PHE A 109 8.12 -9.36 -2.63
C PHE A 109 9.47 -8.66 -2.78
N LEU A 110 10.52 -9.12 -2.09
CA LEU A 110 11.83 -8.49 -2.19
C LEU A 110 12.46 -8.70 -3.58
N LEU A 111 12.44 -9.93 -4.12
CA LEU A 111 12.95 -10.21 -5.47
C LEU A 111 12.17 -9.42 -6.53
N GLY A 112 10.84 -9.27 -6.38
CA GLY A 112 10.04 -8.42 -7.25
C GLY A 112 10.53 -6.97 -7.29
N ILE A 113 10.88 -6.39 -6.13
CA ILE A 113 11.48 -5.05 -6.05
C ILE A 113 12.89 -5.05 -6.69
N LEU A 114 13.73 -6.04 -6.38
CA LEU A 114 15.11 -6.09 -6.90
C LEU A 114 15.16 -6.21 -8.43
N PHE A 115 14.37 -7.11 -9.02
CA PHE A 115 14.26 -7.23 -10.48
C PHE A 115 13.66 -5.98 -11.11
N ARG A 116 12.61 -5.40 -10.48
CA ARG A 116 12.02 -4.15 -10.95
C ARG A 116 13.06 -3.03 -11.04
N HIS A 117 13.93 -2.90 -10.05
CA HIS A 117 14.98 -1.87 -10.04
C HIS A 117 16.25 -2.27 -10.78
N LYS A 118 16.29 -3.45 -11.42
CA LYS A 118 17.50 -4.01 -12.05
C LYS A 118 18.70 -3.94 -11.09
N ALA A 119 18.45 -4.39 -9.85
CA ALA A 119 19.36 -4.20 -8.73
C ALA A 119 20.57 -5.14 -8.75
N PHE A 120 20.48 -6.27 -9.45
CA PHE A 120 21.60 -7.22 -9.56
C PHE A 120 22.76 -6.65 -10.36
N ARG A 121 23.97 -6.91 -9.90
CA ARG A 121 25.22 -6.51 -10.55
C ARG A 121 25.52 -7.35 -11.79
N ALA A 122 25.10 -8.62 -11.78
CA ALA A 122 25.14 -9.49 -12.94
C ALA A 122 24.13 -8.98 -13.98
N ALA A 123 24.61 -8.28 -15.02
CA ALA A 123 23.76 -7.62 -16.00
C ALA A 123 22.82 -8.59 -16.76
N SER A 124 23.22 -9.86 -16.88
CA SER A 124 22.43 -10.90 -17.53
C SER A 124 21.32 -11.48 -16.66
N LEU A 125 21.34 -11.26 -15.33
CA LEU A 125 20.32 -11.71 -14.39
C LEU A 125 19.14 -10.73 -14.40
N THR A 126 18.29 -10.88 -15.40
CA THR A 126 17.21 -9.95 -15.75
C THR A 126 15.82 -10.50 -15.46
N SER A 127 15.69 -11.82 -15.30
CA SER A 127 14.41 -12.47 -15.01
C SER A 127 14.49 -13.48 -13.87
N PRO A 128 13.37 -13.70 -13.13
CA PRO A 128 13.34 -14.64 -12.02
C PRO A 128 13.66 -16.09 -12.42
N ALA A 129 13.23 -16.50 -13.61
CA ALA A 129 13.46 -17.85 -14.15
C ALA A 129 14.94 -18.20 -14.34
N GLN A 130 15.83 -17.20 -14.41
CA GLN A 130 17.27 -17.44 -14.48
C GLN A 130 17.85 -17.90 -13.14
N LEU A 131 17.18 -17.65 -12.01
CA LEU A 131 17.64 -18.10 -10.69
C LEU A 131 17.72 -19.63 -10.61
N ALA A 132 16.78 -20.35 -11.23
CA ALA A 132 16.77 -21.82 -11.27
C ALA A 132 17.88 -22.41 -12.15
N LYS A 133 18.58 -21.58 -12.94
CA LYS A 133 19.70 -22.01 -13.80
C LYS A 133 21.07 -21.81 -13.13
N LEU A 134 21.08 -21.22 -11.94
CA LEU A 134 22.30 -20.99 -11.18
C LEU A 134 22.63 -22.22 -10.36
N ASP A 135 23.91 -22.50 -10.21
CA ASP A 135 24.43 -23.56 -9.35
C ASP A 135 25.55 -23.01 -8.47
N ILE A 136 25.78 -23.68 -7.35
CA ILE A 136 26.82 -23.35 -6.38
C ILE A 136 28.02 -24.24 -6.68
N HIS A 137 29.22 -23.65 -6.76
CA HIS A 137 30.44 -24.41 -6.98
C HIS A 137 30.55 -25.59 -5.98
N PRO A 138 31.02 -26.79 -6.39
CA PRO A 138 31.00 -27.97 -5.51
C PRO A 138 31.74 -27.81 -4.19
N GLY A 139 32.79 -26.98 -4.16
CA GLY A 139 33.55 -26.66 -2.95
C GLY A 139 32.95 -25.54 -2.08
N GLU A 140 31.79 -24.99 -2.44
CA GLU A 140 31.18 -23.84 -1.79
C GLU A 140 29.78 -24.19 -1.23
N LEU A 141 29.40 -23.47 -0.18
CA LEU A 141 28.07 -23.59 0.45
C LEU A 141 27.07 -22.55 -0.07
N GLU A 142 27.56 -21.44 -0.61
CA GLU A 142 26.73 -20.33 -1.05
C GLU A 142 27.29 -19.65 -2.30
N LEU A 143 26.41 -19.28 -3.23
CA LEU A 143 26.69 -18.37 -4.33
C LEU A 143 26.07 -17.00 -4.03
N PRO A 144 26.88 -15.94 -3.80
CA PRO A 144 26.36 -14.58 -3.65
C PRO A 144 25.66 -14.07 -4.90
N LEU A 145 24.53 -13.37 -4.71
CA LEU A 145 23.81 -12.65 -5.76
C LEU A 145 24.04 -11.13 -5.57
N PRO A 146 25.20 -10.60 -6.01
CA PRO A 146 25.62 -9.24 -5.67
C PRO A 146 24.67 -8.19 -6.27
N LEU A 147 24.36 -7.17 -5.48
CA LEU A 147 23.65 -5.99 -5.93
C LEU A 147 24.62 -4.93 -6.47
N ARG A 148 24.11 -4.03 -7.30
CA ARG A 148 24.86 -2.92 -7.88
C ARG A 148 25.33 -1.94 -6.80
N GLU A 149 26.56 -1.46 -6.96
CA GLU A 149 27.15 -0.52 -6.00
C GLU A 149 26.52 0.88 -6.09
N ASP A 150 26.12 1.32 -7.29
CA ASP A 150 25.60 2.68 -7.52
C ASP A 150 24.22 2.95 -6.87
N ILE A 151 23.47 1.89 -6.55
CA ILE A 151 22.17 2.01 -5.85
C ILE A 151 22.27 1.70 -4.35
N LYS A 152 23.46 1.37 -3.84
CA LYS A 152 23.67 0.90 -2.47
C LYS A 152 23.09 1.85 -1.41
N GLU A 153 23.22 3.15 -1.63
CA GLU A 153 22.73 4.20 -0.73
C GLU A 153 21.26 4.59 -0.96
N THR A 154 20.60 3.95 -1.93
CA THR A 154 19.18 4.18 -2.23
C THR A 154 18.31 3.40 -1.26
N TYR A 155 17.33 4.06 -0.65
CA TYR A 155 16.33 3.40 0.20
C TYR A 155 15.44 2.46 -0.62
N ILE A 156 15.10 1.31 -0.04
CA ILE A 156 14.11 0.39 -0.62
C ILE A 156 12.71 0.99 -0.46
N PHE A 157 12.37 1.44 0.75
CA PHE A 157 11.06 1.99 1.09
C PHE A 157 10.94 3.47 0.74
N ARG A 158 10.96 3.81 -0.55
CA ARG A 158 10.83 5.19 -1.03
C ARG A 158 9.39 5.65 -1.12
N ARG A 159 9.13 6.93 -0.82
CA ARG A 159 7.80 7.54 -1.01
C ARG A 159 7.58 7.83 -2.49
N ALA A 160 6.31 7.90 -2.90
CA ALA A 160 5.94 8.40 -4.21
C ALA A 160 5.88 9.93 -4.24
N VAL A 161 6.28 10.51 -5.37
CA VAL A 161 6.22 11.92 -5.71
C VAL A 161 5.36 12.11 -6.96
N LYS A 162 4.63 13.22 -7.01
CA LYS A 162 3.86 13.57 -8.20
C LYS A 162 4.79 14.21 -9.23
N THR A 163 4.57 13.89 -10.49
CA THR A 163 5.29 14.44 -11.63
C THR A 163 4.36 15.18 -12.55
N PHE A 164 4.92 15.73 -13.61
CA PHE A 164 4.19 16.32 -14.72
C PHE A 164 3.14 15.38 -15.32
N THR A 165 3.46 14.09 -15.53
CA THR A 165 2.57 13.13 -16.19
C THR A 165 1.89 12.15 -15.24
N GLY A 166 2.30 12.07 -13.98
CA GLY A 166 1.79 11.01 -13.10
C GLY A 166 2.42 10.95 -11.72
N VAL A 167 2.71 9.74 -11.29
CA VAL A 167 3.29 9.45 -9.98
C VAL A 167 4.48 8.51 -10.17
N LYS A 168 5.66 8.90 -9.66
CA LYS A 168 6.86 8.05 -9.64
C LYS A 168 7.37 7.90 -8.21
N LEU A 169 8.26 6.94 -7.97
CA LEU A 169 9.01 6.93 -6.72
C LEU A 169 9.96 8.14 -6.65
N SER A 170 10.14 8.69 -5.45
CA SER A 170 11.19 9.68 -5.19
C SER A 170 12.56 9.11 -5.54
N SER A 171 13.52 10.00 -5.81
CA SER A 171 14.92 9.59 -6.05
C SER A 171 15.46 8.80 -4.86
N ASN A 172 15.36 9.37 -3.64
CA ASN A 172 15.85 8.71 -2.43
C ASN A 172 15.16 9.19 -1.13
N GLU A 173 13.88 9.54 -1.15
CA GLU A 173 13.17 9.97 0.07
C GLU A 173 12.37 8.81 0.66
N PRO A 174 12.58 8.42 1.93
CA PRO A 174 11.91 7.27 2.50
C PRO A 174 10.43 7.54 2.80
N ILE A 175 9.62 6.48 2.80
CA ILE A 175 8.28 6.47 3.38
C ILE A 175 8.42 6.82 4.87
N SER A 176 7.66 7.81 5.34
CA SER A 176 7.72 8.19 6.75
C SER A 176 6.96 7.20 7.63
N TYR A 177 7.34 7.12 8.92
CA TYR A 177 6.62 6.32 9.91
C TYR A 177 5.12 6.68 9.95
N GLN A 178 4.79 7.97 9.87
CA GLN A 178 3.40 8.41 9.88
C GLN A 178 2.61 7.90 8.68
N MET A 179 3.23 7.80 7.50
CA MET A 179 2.59 7.25 6.30
C MET A 179 2.26 5.78 6.48
N ILE A 180 3.25 4.95 6.84
CA ILE A 180 3.04 3.51 7.01
C ILE A 180 2.05 3.22 8.15
N ALA A 181 2.13 3.96 9.26
CA ALA A 181 1.21 3.81 10.38
C ALA A 181 -0.23 4.17 9.99
N GLN A 182 -0.43 5.21 9.16
CA GLN A 182 -1.76 5.54 8.64
C GLN A 182 -2.29 4.48 7.67
N TRP A 183 -1.42 3.85 6.86
CA TRP A 183 -1.83 2.77 5.98
C TRP A 183 -2.25 1.54 6.77
N ILE A 184 -1.42 1.09 7.72
CA ILE A 184 -1.71 -0.07 8.57
C ILE A 184 -2.98 0.16 9.39
N LYS A 185 -3.14 1.34 10.00
CA LYS A 185 -4.36 1.70 10.73
C LYS A 185 -5.60 1.61 9.84
N ARG A 186 -5.54 2.15 8.62
CA ARG A 186 -6.66 2.08 7.68
C ARG A 186 -6.97 0.63 7.26
N ILE A 187 -5.96 -0.20 7.08
CA ILE A 187 -6.17 -1.62 6.77
C ILE A 187 -6.85 -2.34 7.94
N GLY A 188 -6.45 -2.06 9.19
CA GLY A 188 -7.12 -2.62 10.37
C GLY A 188 -8.58 -2.20 10.47
N GLU A 189 -8.90 -0.95 10.13
CA GLU A 189 -10.29 -0.51 10.02
C GLU A 189 -11.06 -1.27 8.93
N ILE A 190 -10.43 -1.55 7.78
CA ILE A 190 -11.04 -2.30 6.67
C ILE A 190 -11.30 -3.76 7.04
N LEU A 191 -10.38 -4.38 7.77
CA LEU A 191 -10.56 -5.70 8.40
C LEU A 191 -11.66 -5.70 9.47
N GLY A 192 -12.10 -4.51 9.90
CA GLY A 192 -13.09 -4.37 10.96
C GLY A 192 -12.52 -4.72 12.32
N LEU A 193 -11.23 -4.51 12.57
CA LEU A 193 -10.61 -4.67 13.89
C LEU A 193 -11.08 -3.59 14.86
N GLU A 194 -11.16 -3.92 16.14
CA GLU A 194 -11.57 -2.99 17.20
C GLU A 194 -10.43 -2.06 17.55
N TYR A 195 -9.32 -2.70 17.91
CA TYR A 195 -8.11 -2.05 18.33
C TYR A 195 -7.37 -1.45 17.14
N SER A 196 -6.76 -0.29 17.35
CA SER A 196 -5.98 0.37 16.30
C SER A 196 -4.75 -0.48 15.95
N THR A 197 -4.65 -0.88 14.69
CA THR A 197 -3.45 -1.53 14.17
C THR A 197 -2.34 -0.51 13.95
N ILE A 198 -1.16 -0.77 14.52
CA ILE A 198 0.05 0.03 14.33
C ILE A 198 1.25 -0.90 14.06
N PRO A 199 2.33 -0.40 13.41
CA PRO A 199 3.53 -1.21 13.17
C PRO A 199 4.08 -1.92 14.42
N TYR A 200 4.00 -1.27 15.59
CA TYR A 200 4.49 -1.83 16.85
C TYR A 200 3.76 -3.12 17.28
N ASN A 201 2.53 -3.37 16.81
CA ASN A 201 1.81 -4.62 17.12
C ASN A 201 2.62 -5.85 16.66
N LEU A 202 3.30 -5.78 15.52
CA LEU A 202 4.17 -6.87 15.03
C LEU A 202 5.42 -7.03 15.90
N ARG A 203 5.99 -5.93 16.38
CA ARG A 203 7.14 -5.97 17.30
C ARG A 203 6.76 -6.58 18.65
N TYR A 204 5.61 -6.22 19.22
CA TYR A 204 5.09 -6.86 20.43
C TYR A 204 4.85 -8.34 20.19
N ASN A 205 4.25 -8.70 19.05
CA ASN A 205 4.02 -10.09 18.69
C ASN A 205 5.33 -10.89 18.63
N ALA A 206 6.29 -10.42 17.82
CA ALA A 206 7.60 -11.05 17.69
C ALA A 206 8.29 -11.25 19.04
N ALA A 207 8.26 -10.23 19.90
CA ALA A 207 8.86 -10.32 21.23
C ALA A 207 8.25 -11.44 22.09
N ASN A 208 6.92 -11.63 22.05
CA ASN A 208 6.23 -12.68 22.80
C ASN A 208 6.42 -14.07 22.16
N GLU A 209 6.49 -14.16 20.82
CA GLU A 209 6.79 -15.43 20.13
C GLU A 209 8.23 -15.87 20.38
N PHE A 210 9.19 -14.94 20.38
CA PHE A 210 10.58 -15.22 20.72
C PHE A 210 10.75 -15.74 22.15
N ASP A 211 10.02 -15.17 23.12
CA ASP A 211 10.04 -15.61 24.51
C ASP A 211 9.49 -17.03 24.72
N ARG A 212 8.60 -17.49 23.82
CA ARG A 212 7.99 -18.82 23.88
C ARG A 212 8.71 -19.87 23.04
N SER A 213 9.64 -19.45 22.19
CA SER A 213 10.36 -20.34 21.28
C SER A 213 11.48 -21.07 22.04
N ALA A 214 11.60 -22.38 21.78
CA ALA A 214 12.74 -23.16 22.26
C ALA A 214 14.06 -22.79 21.55
N ASP A 215 13.96 -22.23 20.34
CA ASP A 215 15.11 -21.91 19.48
C ASP A 215 15.70 -20.52 19.75
N ILE A 216 14.98 -19.67 20.50
CA ILE A 216 15.39 -18.29 20.79
C ILE A 216 15.63 -18.13 22.28
N SER A 217 16.91 -18.06 22.65
CA SER A 217 17.31 -17.76 24.02
C SER A 217 16.90 -16.34 24.44
N GLU A 218 16.85 -16.10 25.76
CA GLU A 218 16.64 -14.77 26.31
C GLU A 218 17.65 -13.74 25.76
N SER A 219 18.92 -14.12 25.66
CA SER A 219 19.98 -13.24 25.13
C SER A 219 19.78 -12.93 23.65
N LEU A 220 19.36 -13.91 22.85
CA LEU A 220 19.07 -13.71 21.43
C LEU A 220 17.83 -12.83 21.23
N ARG A 221 16.76 -13.03 22.01
CA ARG A 221 15.60 -12.14 22.03
C ARG A 221 16.01 -10.70 22.36
N ASN A 222 16.83 -10.52 23.39
CA ASN A 222 17.29 -9.21 23.83
C ASN A 222 18.14 -8.54 22.74
N LEU A 223 19.03 -9.29 22.08
CA LEU A 223 19.77 -8.82 20.90
C LEU A 223 18.83 -8.38 19.78
N ALA A 224 17.88 -9.23 19.37
CA ALA A 224 16.93 -8.95 18.30
C ALA A 224 16.12 -7.67 18.57
N LEU A 225 15.66 -7.48 19.81
CA LEU A 225 14.86 -6.33 20.22
C LEU A 225 15.68 -5.08 20.61
N ASP A 226 17.02 -5.10 20.61
CA ASP A 226 17.88 -4.03 21.14
C ASP A 226 17.66 -3.74 22.63
N HIS A 227 17.42 -4.78 23.43
CA HIS A 227 17.31 -4.68 24.87
C HIS A 227 18.63 -5.09 25.52
N ALA A 228 19.08 -4.33 26.54
CA ALA A 228 20.30 -4.68 27.28
C ALA A 228 20.07 -5.86 28.25
N ASN A 229 18.83 -6.06 28.67
CA ASN A 229 18.37 -7.13 29.54
C ASN A 229 16.86 -7.31 29.32
N SER A 230 16.22 -8.18 30.09
CA SER A 230 14.81 -8.50 29.93
C SER A 230 13.83 -7.50 30.55
N ASN A 231 14.31 -6.51 31.32
CA ASN A 231 13.43 -5.54 31.99
C ASN A 231 12.55 -4.75 31.01
N PRO A 232 13.07 -4.20 29.88
CA PRO A 232 12.22 -3.53 28.88
C PRO A 232 11.16 -4.47 28.32
N PHE A 233 11.51 -5.74 28.05
CA PHE A 233 10.57 -6.74 27.56
C PHE A 233 9.44 -6.97 28.59
N GLN A 234 9.79 -7.34 29.82
CA GLN A 234 8.85 -7.64 30.89
C GLN A 234 7.91 -6.46 31.21
N ARG A 235 8.40 -5.21 31.13
CA ARG A 235 7.62 -4.01 31.45
C ARG A 235 6.73 -3.54 30.28
N HIS A 236 7.23 -3.61 29.04
CA HIS A 236 6.61 -2.91 27.91
C HIS A 236 6.20 -3.79 26.72
N TYR A 237 6.66 -5.04 26.65
CA TYR A 237 6.40 -5.93 25.50
C TYR A 237 5.67 -7.21 25.87
N LEU A 238 5.91 -7.76 27.05
CA LEU A 238 5.23 -8.96 27.53
C LEU A 238 3.73 -8.69 27.65
N GLY A 239 2.93 -9.51 26.95
CA GLY A 239 1.48 -9.41 26.94
C GLY A 239 0.88 -9.50 28.35
N ARG A 240 -0.13 -8.68 28.63
CA ARG A 240 -0.87 -8.70 29.92
C ARG A 240 -2.07 -9.63 29.89
N GLU A 241 -2.56 -9.95 28.70
CA GLU A 241 -3.48 -11.06 28.50
C GLU A 241 -2.66 -12.36 28.55
N VAL A 242 -2.91 -13.15 29.60
CA VAL A 242 -2.23 -14.43 29.82
C VAL A 242 -2.73 -15.40 28.77
N CYS A 243 -1.98 -15.53 27.67
CA CYS A 243 -2.30 -16.38 26.53
C CYS A 243 -1.95 -17.87 26.80
N ALA A 244 -2.36 -18.39 27.96
CA ALA A 244 -2.22 -19.79 28.36
C ALA A 244 -3.47 -20.22 29.15
N ASP A 245 -3.88 -21.48 28.99
CA ASP A 245 -5.01 -22.04 29.74
C ASP A 245 -4.58 -22.41 31.17
N THR A 246 -4.49 -21.41 32.03
CA THR A 246 -4.06 -21.58 33.43
C THR A 246 -4.97 -22.51 34.22
N TRP A 247 -6.25 -22.60 33.84
CA TRP A 247 -7.23 -23.46 34.51
C TRP A 247 -7.02 -24.93 34.17
N ALA A 248 -6.73 -25.26 32.91
CA ALA A 248 -6.34 -26.62 32.53
C ALA A 248 -5.05 -27.06 33.23
N VAL A 249 -4.07 -26.14 33.38
CA VAL A 249 -2.83 -26.41 34.14
C VAL A 249 -3.14 -26.78 35.59
N LEU A 250 -3.95 -25.98 36.29
CA LEU A 250 -4.34 -26.27 37.68
C LEU A 250 -5.05 -27.62 37.83
N ARG A 251 -5.90 -27.98 36.86
CA ARG A 251 -6.62 -29.25 36.85
C ARG A 251 -5.82 -30.43 36.28
N ARG A 252 -4.57 -30.20 35.83
CA ARG A 252 -3.74 -31.18 35.12
C ARG A 252 -4.46 -31.81 33.92
N GLN A 253 -5.19 -30.97 33.17
CA GLN A 253 -5.94 -31.34 31.97
C GLN A 253 -5.23 -30.82 30.72
N ALA A 254 -5.61 -31.37 29.55
CA ALA A 254 -5.15 -30.86 28.26
C ALA A 254 -5.61 -29.39 28.06
N PRO A 255 -4.70 -28.44 27.83
CA PRO A 255 -5.03 -27.04 27.58
C PRO A 255 -5.87 -26.82 26.32
N GLN A 256 -6.88 -25.96 26.38
CA GLN A 256 -7.59 -25.45 25.19
C GLN A 256 -6.79 -24.32 24.52
N GLN A 257 -5.52 -24.60 24.20
CA GLN A 257 -4.55 -23.58 23.83
C GLN A 257 -4.92 -22.82 22.55
N ALA A 258 -5.57 -23.49 21.59
CA ALA A 258 -6.02 -22.85 20.35
C ALA A 258 -7.09 -21.78 20.62
N LEU A 259 -8.07 -22.09 21.48
CA LEU A 259 -9.13 -21.14 21.87
C LEU A 259 -8.54 -19.93 22.62
N VAL A 260 -7.65 -20.18 23.59
CA VAL A 260 -7.00 -19.11 24.35
C VAL A 260 -6.15 -18.23 23.43
N ARG A 261 -5.38 -18.81 22.49
CA ARG A 261 -4.61 -18.05 21.50
C ARG A 261 -5.50 -17.20 20.62
N GLN A 262 -6.63 -17.75 20.15
CA GLN A 262 -7.59 -16.99 19.38
C GLN A 262 -8.14 -15.83 20.19
N ALA A 263 -8.59 -16.07 21.43
CA ALA A 263 -9.16 -15.05 22.30
C ALA A 263 -8.17 -13.94 22.70
N CYS A 264 -6.89 -14.25 22.87
CA CYS A 264 -5.83 -13.28 23.15
C CYS A 264 -5.20 -12.65 21.89
N SER A 265 -5.69 -13.02 20.70
CA SER A 265 -5.22 -12.43 19.44
C SER A 265 -5.99 -11.17 19.08
N VAL A 266 -5.33 -10.15 18.54
CA VAL A 266 -6.01 -8.96 18.01
C VAL A 266 -7.14 -9.32 17.02
N GLY A 267 -6.98 -10.46 16.31
CA GLY A 267 -7.98 -11.05 15.43
C GLY A 267 -9.33 -11.37 16.05
N HIS A 268 -9.41 -11.68 17.37
CA HIS A 268 -10.68 -12.00 18.04
C HIS A 268 -11.73 -10.88 17.87
N SER A 269 -11.27 -9.65 17.72
CA SER A 269 -12.11 -8.45 17.65
C SER A 269 -12.64 -8.16 16.24
N LYS A 270 -12.28 -8.94 15.22
CA LYS A 270 -12.65 -8.67 13.82
C LYS A 270 -14.17 -8.76 13.62
N SER A 271 -14.74 -7.75 12.96
CA SER A 271 -16.12 -7.80 12.50
C SER A 271 -16.33 -7.05 11.20
N LYS A 272 -16.82 -7.75 10.17
CA LYS A 272 -17.19 -7.16 8.86
C LYS A 272 -18.35 -6.16 8.96
N ARG A 273 -19.11 -6.19 10.06
CA ARG A 273 -20.25 -5.29 10.34
C ARG A 273 -19.81 -3.96 10.97
N ARG A 274 -18.59 -3.89 11.51
CA ARG A 274 -18.09 -2.68 12.19
C ARG A 274 -17.99 -1.51 11.19
N PRO A 275 -18.54 -0.32 11.50
CA PRO A 275 -18.49 0.83 10.60
C PRO A 275 -17.06 1.23 10.19
N ILE A 276 -16.77 1.22 8.89
CA ILE A 276 -15.43 1.54 8.35
C ILE A 276 -15.32 3.02 7.98
N ASP A 277 -16.42 3.64 7.53
CA ASP A 277 -16.47 5.03 7.08
C ASP A 277 -17.74 5.72 7.58
N LEU A 278 -17.73 7.05 7.62
CA LEU A 278 -18.92 7.84 7.92
C LEU A 278 -19.90 7.81 6.74
N THR A 279 -21.20 7.79 7.02
CA THR A 279 -22.24 8.04 6.00
C THR A 279 -22.16 9.48 5.47
N SER A 280 -22.84 9.77 4.36
CA SER A 280 -22.92 11.14 3.82
C SER A 280 -23.43 12.12 4.88
N GLU A 281 -24.49 11.72 5.57
CA GLU A 281 -25.19 12.52 6.58
C GLU A 281 -24.30 12.75 7.80
N GLN A 282 -23.66 11.71 8.32
CA GLN A 282 -22.69 11.83 9.41
C GLN A 282 -21.49 12.70 9.00
N ALA A 283 -21.01 12.58 7.77
CA ALA A 283 -19.92 13.42 7.29
C ALA A 283 -20.36 14.88 7.07
N ALA A 284 -21.64 15.11 6.75
CA ALA A 284 -22.25 16.42 6.56
C ALA A 284 -22.58 17.11 7.89
N SER A 285 -22.93 16.35 8.94
CA SER A 285 -23.22 16.89 10.28
C SER A 285 -22.01 17.62 10.87
N VAL A 286 -20.78 17.25 10.51
CA VAL A 286 -19.57 18.00 10.89
C VAL A 286 -19.60 19.47 10.41
N ASN A 287 -20.38 19.81 9.38
CA ASN A 287 -20.51 21.20 8.93
C ASN A 287 -21.38 22.05 9.86
N THR A 288 -22.17 21.45 10.75
CA THR A 288 -23.01 22.19 11.70
C THR A 288 -22.26 22.62 12.96
N ASP A 289 -21.08 22.04 13.20
CA ASP A 289 -20.22 22.30 14.35
C ASP A 289 -19.86 23.80 14.49
N PRO A 290 -19.95 24.39 15.71
CA PRO A 290 -19.68 25.81 15.93
C PRO A 290 -18.30 26.28 15.46
N LEU A 291 -17.25 25.47 15.67
CA LEU A 291 -15.89 25.79 15.23
C LEU A 291 -15.83 25.84 13.70
N VAL A 292 -16.47 24.89 13.03
CA VAL A 292 -16.52 24.84 11.56
C VAL A 292 -17.28 26.03 11.00
N LYS A 293 -18.43 26.40 11.58
CA LYS A 293 -19.19 27.59 11.20
C LYS A 293 -18.39 28.88 11.41
N ARG A 294 -17.66 28.99 12.52
CA ARG A 294 -16.77 30.13 12.81
C ARG A 294 -15.66 30.25 11.75
N LEU A 295 -14.91 29.17 11.53
CA LEU A 295 -13.83 29.14 10.52
C LEU A 295 -14.34 29.37 9.09
N GLN A 296 -15.58 28.96 8.78
CA GLN A 296 -16.22 29.28 7.51
C GLN A 296 -16.54 30.77 7.35
N ARG A 297 -16.95 31.44 8.43
CA ARG A 297 -17.18 32.91 8.43
C ARG A 297 -15.87 33.67 8.27
N GLU A 298 -14.84 33.30 9.05
CA GLU A 298 -13.50 33.88 8.93
C GLU A 298 -12.93 33.72 7.51
N LEU A 299 -13.10 32.54 6.89
CA LEU A 299 -12.65 32.31 5.52
C LEU A 299 -13.31 33.25 4.50
N ARG A 300 -14.56 33.66 4.72
CA ARG A 300 -15.29 34.59 3.84
C ARG A 300 -14.79 36.04 3.96
N GLN A 301 -14.15 36.39 5.08
CA GLN A 301 -13.60 37.74 5.30
C GLN A 301 -12.30 37.97 4.51
N TYR A 302 -11.61 36.91 4.10
CA TYR A 302 -10.36 37.01 3.36
C TYR A 302 -10.58 36.93 1.84
N ARG A 303 -9.90 37.80 1.09
CA ARG A 303 -9.85 37.75 -0.38
C ARG A 303 -9.27 36.41 -0.85
N GLN A 304 -9.95 35.75 -1.78
CA GLN A 304 -9.50 34.48 -2.36
C GLN A 304 -8.08 34.63 -2.92
N GLY A 305 -7.19 33.70 -2.57
CA GLY A 305 -5.78 33.69 -3.00
C GLY A 305 -4.81 34.45 -2.09
N SER A 306 -5.28 35.23 -1.11
CA SER A 306 -4.41 35.83 -0.10
C SER A 306 -3.75 34.78 0.80
N LYS A 307 -2.58 35.09 1.38
CA LYS A 307 -1.91 34.21 2.37
C LYS A 307 -2.84 33.85 3.52
N LYS A 308 -3.56 34.85 4.07
CA LYS A 308 -4.56 34.67 5.14
C LYS A 308 -5.71 33.74 4.71
N TYR A 309 -6.21 33.86 3.47
CA TYR A 309 -7.23 32.94 2.94
C TYR A 309 -6.73 31.49 2.87
N LEU A 310 -5.50 31.28 2.38
CA LEU A 310 -4.91 29.94 2.26
C LEU A 310 -4.72 29.29 3.63
N GLU A 311 -4.28 30.08 4.62
CA GLU A 311 -4.12 29.63 5.99
C GLU A 311 -5.46 29.29 6.67
N ALA A 312 -6.44 30.20 6.60
CA ALA A 312 -7.80 29.95 7.11
C ALA A 312 -8.43 28.72 6.45
N ARG A 313 -8.22 28.51 5.14
CA ARG A 313 -8.68 27.32 4.41
C ARG A 313 -8.01 26.05 4.93
N ARG A 314 -6.71 26.10 5.24
CA ARG A 314 -5.96 24.97 5.81
C ARG A 314 -6.48 24.66 7.22
N GLN A 315 -6.69 25.66 8.05
CA GLN A 315 -7.26 25.51 9.39
C GLN A 315 -8.66 24.89 9.33
N LEU A 316 -9.55 25.40 8.48
CA LEU A 316 -10.89 24.84 8.26
C LEU A 316 -10.83 23.37 7.82
N LYS A 317 -9.96 23.04 6.86
CA LYS A 317 -9.77 21.66 6.40
C LYS A 317 -9.30 20.74 7.52
N ASN A 318 -8.33 21.19 8.32
CA ASN A 318 -7.79 20.43 9.45
C ASN A 318 -8.83 20.22 10.55
N ALA A 319 -9.62 21.26 10.88
CA ALA A 319 -10.70 21.19 11.85
C ALA A 319 -11.76 20.18 11.42
N LYS A 320 -12.27 20.28 10.17
CA LYS A 320 -13.23 19.31 9.61
C LYS A 320 -12.68 17.89 9.62
N GLN A 321 -11.42 17.69 9.25
CA GLN A 321 -10.80 16.37 9.24
C GLN A 321 -10.66 15.79 10.65
N THR A 322 -10.34 16.62 11.64
CA THR A 322 -10.23 16.22 13.05
C THR A 322 -11.59 15.84 13.61
N LEU A 323 -12.62 16.65 13.38
CA LEU A 323 -14.00 16.35 13.80
C LEU A 323 -14.53 15.08 13.14
N LYS A 324 -14.30 14.87 11.85
CA LYS A 324 -14.65 13.61 11.16
C LYS A 324 -13.96 12.39 11.77
N ARG A 325 -12.69 12.50 12.15
CA ARG A 325 -11.96 11.42 12.83
C ARG A 325 -12.56 11.11 14.20
N LYS A 326 -12.86 12.15 14.99
CA LYS A 326 -13.50 12.01 16.31
C LYS A 326 -14.90 11.38 16.19
N LEU A 327 -15.73 11.87 15.27
CA LEU A 327 -17.07 11.32 15.03
C LEU A 327 -17.01 9.85 14.59
N LYS A 328 -16.09 9.51 13.68
CA LYS A 328 -15.89 8.12 13.25
C LYS A 328 -15.46 7.22 14.41
N HIS A 329 -14.55 7.70 15.26
CA HIS A 329 -14.14 6.96 16.46
C HIS A 329 -15.34 6.70 17.37
N LYS A 330 -16.11 7.75 17.69
CA LYS A 330 -17.31 7.66 18.52
C LYS A 330 -18.31 6.65 17.98
N ILE A 331 -18.64 6.71 16.69
CA ILE A 331 -19.59 5.75 16.07
C ILE A 331 -19.08 4.32 16.16
N ARG A 332 -17.78 4.09 15.96
CA ARG A 332 -17.20 2.74 16.05
C ARG A 332 -17.20 2.20 17.47
N GLU A 333 -16.94 3.06 18.44
CA GLU A 333 -16.97 2.74 19.87
C GLU A 333 -18.40 2.43 20.32
N GLU A 334 -19.36 3.30 19.99
CA GLU A 334 -20.80 3.07 20.27
C GLU A 334 -21.32 1.80 19.60
N TRP A 335 -20.90 1.51 18.37
CA TRP A 335 -21.27 0.27 17.71
C TRP A 335 -20.68 -0.95 18.43
N THR A 336 -19.42 -0.86 18.88
CA THR A 336 -18.73 -1.97 19.55
C THR A 336 -19.36 -2.29 20.90
N THR A 337 -19.83 -1.29 21.64
CA THR A 337 -20.50 -1.52 22.93
C THR A 337 -21.94 -2.01 22.80
N LYS A 338 -22.65 -1.66 21.71
CA LYS A 338 -24.07 -2.00 21.52
C LYS A 338 -24.30 -3.28 20.73
N GLN A 339 -23.46 -3.59 19.74
CA GLN A 339 -23.73 -4.68 18.80
C GLN A 339 -23.96 -6.03 19.48
N ALA A 340 -23.20 -6.35 20.54
CA ALA A 340 -23.40 -7.61 21.25
C ALA A 340 -24.75 -7.66 21.95
N VAL A 341 -25.19 -6.56 22.58
CA VAL A 341 -26.49 -6.46 23.24
C VAL A 341 -27.61 -6.60 22.21
N ASP A 342 -27.54 -5.85 21.11
CA ASP A 342 -28.55 -5.89 20.05
C ASP A 342 -28.69 -7.30 19.45
N ASP A 343 -27.57 -7.97 19.19
CA ASP A 343 -27.57 -9.34 18.66
C ASP A 343 -28.12 -10.37 19.67
N ILE A 344 -27.84 -10.20 20.97
CA ILE A 344 -28.38 -11.09 22.02
C ILE A 344 -29.89 -10.94 22.10
N GLU A 345 -30.40 -9.71 22.18
CA GLU A 345 -31.84 -9.44 22.27
C GLU A 345 -32.59 -9.97 21.04
N GLN A 346 -32.08 -9.76 19.83
CA GLN A 346 -32.71 -10.29 18.61
C GLN A 346 -32.71 -11.81 18.55
N GLN A 347 -31.65 -12.46 19.04
CA GLN A 347 -31.59 -13.92 19.11
C GLN A 347 -32.57 -14.48 20.15
N LEU A 348 -32.67 -13.87 21.34
CA LEU A 348 -33.65 -14.26 22.36
C LEU A 348 -35.09 -14.05 21.91
N GLN A 349 -35.34 -13.05 21.04
CA GLN A 349 -36.64 -12.82 20.39
C GLN A 349 -36.91 -13.74 19.19
N GLY A 350 -35.97 -14.60 18.81
CA GLY A 350 -36.10 -15.50 17.65
C GLY A 350 -35.96 -14.81 16.27
N ILE A 351 -35.54 -13.55 16.24
CA ILE A 351 -35.35 -12.75 15.00
C ILE A 351 -34.01 -13.11 14.33
N GLY A 352 -33.04 -13.61 15.10
CA GLY A 352 -31.70 -13.95 14.63
C GLY A 352 -30.79 -12.72 14.52
N PHE A 353 -29.89 -12.67 13.54
CA PHE A 353 -29.02 -11.51 13.33
C PHE A 353 -29.68 -10.49 12.40
N ALA A 354 -29.50 -9.21 12.71
CA ALA A 354 -29.88 -8.11 11.82
C ALA A 354 -29.31 -8.36 10.42
N LYS A 355 -30.20 -8.50 9.43
CA LYS A 355 -29.83 -8.53 8.01
C LYS A 355 -29.29 -7.16 7.66
N HIS A 356 -27.97 -7.01 7.76
CA HIS A 356 -27.33 -5.91 7.06
C HIS A 356 -27.63 -6.07 5.57
N PRO A 357 -27.89 -4.97 4.83
CA PRO A 357 -27.92 -5.07 3.40
C PRO A 357 -26.64 -5.80 3.03
N THR A 358 -26.81 -6.96 2.40
CA THR A 358 -25.75 -7.61 1.66
C THR A 358 -25.35 -6.58 0.63
N VAL A 359 -24.46 -5.66 1.03
CA VAL A 359 -23.40 -5.25 0.14
C VAL A 359 -22.75 -6.59 -0.12
N LYS A 360 -23.25 -7.30 -1.16
CA LYS A 360 -22.48 -8.33 -1.84
C LYS A 360 -21.11 -7.70 -1.83
N GLY A 361 -20.18 -8.34 -1.14
CA GLY A 361 -18.79 -8.12 -1.44
C GLY A 361 -18.66 -8.57 -2.89
N SER A 362 -19.18 -7.78 -3.85
CA SER A 362 -18.38 -7.40 -4.97
C SER A 362 -17.08 -7.00 -4.29
N LEU A 363 -16.17 -7.98 -4.18
CA LEU A 363 -14.84 -7.89 -4.76
C LEU A 363 -14.88 -6.69 -5.67
N CYS A 364 -14.69 -5.53 -5.05
CA CYS A 364 -15.02 -4.26 -5.65
C CYS A 364 -14.17 -4.23 -6.89
N SER A 365 -14.81 -4.40 -8.07
CA SER A 365 -14.22 -5.01 -9.27
C SER A 365 -12.72 -4.80 -9.26
N GLN A 366 -11.98 -5.83 -8.79
CA GLN A 366 -10.55 -5.66 -8.59
C GLN A 366 -9.99 -5.18 -9.92
N ARG A 367 -9.15 -4.15 -9.88
CA ARG A 367 -8.59 -3.65 -11.14
C ARG A 367 -7.87 -4.82 -11.82
N PRO A 368 -7.94 -4.95 -13.15
CA PRO A 368 -7.41 -6.13 -13.83
C PRO A 368 -5.97 -6.50 -13.39
N ALA A 369 -5.08 -5.51 -13.24
CA ALA A 369 -3.72 -5.73 -12.76
C ALA A 369 -3.62 -6.18 -11.30
N GLN A 370 -4.51 -5.70 -10.42
CA GLN A 370 -4.58 -6.11 -9.02
C GLN A 370 -5.12 -7.54 -8.89
N GLY A 371 -6.10 -7.91 -9.72
CA GLY A 371 -6.61 -9.28 -9.81
C GLY A 371 -5.53 -10.27 -10.26
N LYS A 372 -4.79 -9.94 -11.32
CA LYS A 372 -3.64 -10.75 -11.78
C LYS A 372 -2.57 -10.92 -10.71
N LEU A 373 -2.26 -9.88 -9.94
CA LEU A 373 -1.34 -9.98 -8.81
C LEU A 373 -1.86 -10.94 -7.75
N LEU A 374 -3.14 -10.83 -7.39
CA LEU A 374 -3.75 -11.68 -6.36
C LEU A 374 -3.79 -13.14 -6.80
N GLU A 375 -4.14 -13.40 -8.06
CA GLU A 375 -4.14 -14.73 -8.66
C GLU A 375 -2.75 -15.37 -8.60
N ALA A 376 -1.70 -14.64 -9.02
CA ALA A 376 -0.33 -15.15 -9.00
C ALA A 376 0.18 -15.45 -7.57
N ILE A 377 -0.17 -14.63 -6.58
CA ILE A 377 0.24 -14.80 -5.18
C ILE A 377 -0.53 -15.96 -4.50
N ASN A 378 -1.79 -16.16 -4.87
CA ASN A 378 -2.63 -17.25 -4.37
C ASN A 378 -2.56 -18.52 -5.21
N ALA A 379 -1.63 -18.59 -6.17
CA ALA A 379 -1.43 -19.79 -6.97
C ALA A 379 -1.22 -21.02 -6.06
N PRO A 380 -1.86 -22.15 -6.37
CA PRO A 380 -1.72 -23.37 -5.57
C PRO A 380 -0.29 -23.90 -5.61
N LEU A 381 0.03 -24.82 -4.70
CA LEU A 381 1.34 -25.49 -4.70
C LEU A 381 1.58 -26.21 -6.03
N GLY A 382 2.79 -26.05 -6.57
CA GLY A 382 3.27 -26.83 -7.69
C GLY A 382 3.42 -28.31 -7.34
N ARG A 383 3.28 -29.18 -8.33
CA ARG A 383 3.33 -30.64 -8.16
C ARG A 383 4.76 -31.17 -8.00
N ASP A 384 5.72 -30.45 -8.55
CA ASP A 384 7.14 -30.75 -8.50
C ASP A 384 7.97 -29.47 -8.31
N LEU A 385 9.29 -29.63 -8.22
CA LEU A 385 10.22 -28.51 -8.00
C LEU A 385 10.16 -27.46 -9.11
N ASN A 386 10.03 -27.87 -10.38
CA ASN A 386 9.98 -26.95 -11.51
C ASN A 386 8.67 -26.15 -11.51
N ASP A 387 7.55 -26.80 -11.19
CA ASP A 387 6.27 -26.13 -11.01
C ASP A 387 6.32 -25.13 -9.84
N GLN A 388 7.06 -25.41 -8.76
CA GLN A 388 7.27 -24.46 -7.67
C GLN A 388 8.14 -23.26 -8.09
N TYR A 389 9.21 -23.47 -8.85
CA TYR A 389 9.98 -22.37 -9.42
C TYR A 389 9.13 -21.50 -10.34
N ARG A 390 8.33 -22.08 -11.23
CA ARG A 390 7.39 -21.33 -12.08
C ARG A 390 6.38 -20.54 -11.25
N ARG A 391 5.82 -21.14 -10.19
CA ARG A 391 4.89 -20.47 -9.26
C ARG A 391 5.52 -19.23 -8.63
N ARG A 392 6.74 -19.37 -8.08
CA ARG A 392 7.52 -18.26 -7.52
C ARG A 392 7.79 -17.19 -8.58
N ASP A 393 8.28 -17.58 -9.74
CA ASP A 393 8.70 -16.66 -10.80
C ASP A 393 7.50 -15.90 -11.38
N ASN A 394 6.35 -16.55 -11.52
CA ASN A 394 5.09 -15.92 -11.91
C ASN A 394 4.64 -14.86 -10.90
N ALA A 395 4.74 -15.15 -9.59
CA ALA A 395 4.44 -14.18 -8.55
C ALA A 395 5.40 -12.97 -8.58
N ILE A 396 6.71 -13.22 -8.75
CA ILE A 396 7.71 -12.15 -8.89
C ILE A 396 7.40 -11.28 -10.12
N ASN A 397 7.08 -11.88 -11.27
CA ASN A 397 6.72 -11.16 -12.49
C ASN A 397 5.43 -10.35 -12.34
N ALA A 398 4.42 -10.90 -11.63
CA ALA A 398 3.19 -10.19 -11.33
C ALA A 398 3.46 -8.96 -10.43
N ILE A 399 4.36 -9.09 -9.45
CA ILE A 399 4.80 -7.98 -8.60
C ILE A 399 5.52 -6.90 -9.41
N ILE A 400 6.46 -7.28 -10.29
CA ILE A 400 7.17 -6.34 -11.18
C ILE A 400 6.17 -5.55 -12.01
N THR A 401 5.20 -6.24 -12.62
CA THR A 401 4.17 -5.63 -13.46
C THR A 401 3.28 -4.69 -12.64
N TYR A 402 2.81 -5.13 -11.47
CA TYR A 402 1.94 -4.34 -10.62
C TYR A 402 2.63 -3.09 -10.05
N CYS A 403 3.94 -3.13 -9.82
CA CYS A 403 4.68 -1.97 -9.33
C CYS A 403 4.50 -0.74 -10.24
N MET A 404 4.27 -0.95 -11.53
CA MET A 404 4.11 0.11 -12.55
C MET A 404 2.70 0.69 -12.64
N VAL A 405 1.74 0.11 -11.93
CA VAL A 405 0.36 0.56 -11.97
C VAL A 405 0.18 1.81 -11.11
N GLU A 406 -0.28 2.91 -11.71
CA GLU A 406 -0.77 4.05 -10.94
C GLU A 406 -2.15 3.74 -10.35
N GLU A 407 -2.21 3.63 -9.03
CA GLU A 407 -3.47 3.44 -8.34
C GLU A 407 -4.28 4.74 -8.35
N GLY A 408 -5.38 4.73 -9.07
CA GLY A 408 -6.41 5.78 -9.04
C GLY A 408 -7.09 5.94 -7.67
N LEU A 409 -8.19 6.68 -7.64
CA LEU A 409 -8.81 7.10 -6.38
C LEU A 409 -9.30 5.94 -5.50
N THR A 410 -9.19 6.14 -4.18
CA THR A 410 -9.78 5.24 -3.19
C THR A 410 -11.28 5.12 -3.41
N VAL A 411 -11.76 3.90 -3.66
CA VAL A 411 -13.18 3.61 -3.85
C VAL A 411 -13.86 3.64 -2.49
N ARG A 412 -14.58 4.74 -2.20
CA ARG A 412 -15.28 4.92 -0.91
C ARG A 412 -16.71 4.38 -0.91
N ARG A 413 -17.21 3.93 -2.06
CA ARG A 413 -18.54 3.33 -2.27
C ARG A 413 -18.44 2.33 -3.42
N PRO A 414 -19.25 1.27 -3.47
CA PRO A 414 -19.64 0.76 -4.77
C PRO A 414 -20.12 1.98 -5.54
N GLN A 415 -19.49 2.30 -6.68
CA GLN A 415 -20.20 3.12 -7.64
C GLN A 415 -21.44 2.28 -7.94
N THR A 416 -22.58 2.66 -7.37
CA THR A 416 -23.80 2.60 -8.15
C THR A 416 -23.37 3.35 -9.41
N LEU A 417 -23.02 2.59 -10.44
CA LEU A 417 -23.29 3.03 -11.79
C LEU A 417 -24.75 3.44 -11.67
N LEU A 418 -24.97 4.74 -11.45
CA LEU A 418 -26.19 5.35 -11.91
C LEU A 418 -26.22 4.85 -13.34
N GLU A 419 -27.15 3.93 -13.60
CA GLU A 419 -27.56 3.56 -14.93
C GLU A 419 -27.47 4.86 -15.71
N LEU A 420 -26.46 4.92 -16.59
CA LEU A 420 -26.32 6.04 -17.50
C LEU A 420 -27.64 6.01 -18.23
N ALA A 421 -28.54 6.90 -17.80
CA ALA A 421 -29.83 7.08 -18.42
C ALA A 421 -29.54 7.12 -19.91
N ASP A 422 -30.11 6.13 -20.57
CA ASP A 422 -30.05 5.80 -21.98
C ASP A 422 -30.08 7.08 -22.81
N ARG A 423 -28.91 7.69 -22.99
CA ARG A 423 -28.71 8.67 -24.04
C ARG A 423 -28.43 7.80 -25.22
N LYS A 424 -29.50 7.49 -25.95
CA LYS A 424 -29.47 7.06 -27.33
C LYS A 424 -28.54 8.00 -28.09
N HIS A 425 -27.26 7.67 -28.08
CA HIS A 425 -26.33 8.11 -29.09
C HIS A 425 -26.75 7.31 -30.32
N HIS A 426 -27.25 8.03 -31.32
CA HIS A 426 -27.31 7.47 -32.66
C HIS A 426 -25.91 6.95 -32.99
N ASP A 427 -25.78 5.63 -33.07
CA ASP A 427 -24.63 4.97 -33.65
C ASP A 427 -24.57 5.37 -35.13
N ASP A 428 -23.72 6.35 -35.42
CA ASP A 428 -23.13 6.52 -36.74
C ASP A 428 -21.75 5.85 -36.66
N PRO A 429 -21.44 4.85 -37.49
CA PRO A 429 -20.22 4.06 -37.36
C PRO A 429 -18.99 4.88 -37.82
N SER A 430 -18.48 5.74 -36.93
CA SER A 430 -17.16 6.35 -37.08
C SER A 430 -16.10 5.36 -36.63
N LEU A 431 -15.18 5.06 -37.54
CA LEU A 431 -14.10 4.07 -37.47
C LEU A 431 -12.94 4.48 -36.50
N GLY A 432 -13.24 5.07 -35.35
CA GLY A 432 -12.26 5.64 -34.42
C GLY A 432 -12.32 5.03 -33.01
N SER A 433 -11.16 4.69 -32.43
CA SER A 433 -11.07 4.36 -31.00
C SER A 433 -11.44 5.59 -30.16
N PRO A 434 -12.19 5.47 -29.05
CA PRO A 434 -12.53 6.61 -28.17
C PRO A 434 -11.32 7.42 -27.67
N ILE A 435 -10.15 6.76 -27.55
CA ILE A 435 -8.87 7.39 -27.20
C ILE A 435 -8.38 8.29 -28.35
N TYR A 436 -8.54 7.83 -29.60
CA TYR A 436 -8.14 8.57 -30.79
C TYR A 436 -8.99 9.83 -30.99
N ASP A 437 -10.31 9.72 -30.82
CA ASP A 437 -11.20 10.88 -30.89
C ASP A 437 -10.90 11.90 -29.77
N ALA A 438 -10.62 11.40 -28.57
CA ALA A 438 -10.21 12.25 -27.47
C ALA A 438 -8.87 12.94 -27.75
N LEU A 439 -7.91 12.26 -28.40
CA LEU A 439 -6.65 12.84 -28.83
C LEU A 439 -6.86 13.97 -29.83
N LEU A 440 -7.66 13.75 -30.88
CA LEU A 440 -7.95 14.79 -31.85
C LEU A 440 -8.63 16.01 -31.21
N SER A 441 -9.46 15.79 -30.18
CA SER A 441 -10.17 16.87 -29.48
C SER A 441 -9.28 17.81 -28.67
N VAL A 442 -8.03 17.44 -28.37
CA VAL A 442 -7.10 18.28 -27.60
C VAL A 442 -6.24 19.20 -28.48
N PHE A 443 -6.33 19.10 -29.81
CA PHE A 443 -5.64 19.99 -30.73
C PHE A 443 -6.54 21.15 -31.16
N VAL A 444 -5.97 22.36 -31.19
CA VAL A 444 -6.69 23.55 -31.68
C VAL A 444 -6.41 23.81 -33.16
N LYS A 445 -7.44 24.17 -33.91
CA LYS A 445 -7.33 24.59 -35.31
C LYS A 445 -7.19 26.11 -35.42
N THR A 446 -7.82 26.83 -34.50
CA THR A 446 -7.76 28.30 -34.42
C THR A 446 -7.30 28.77 -33.04
N LYS A 447 -6.75 29.98 -32.97
CA LYS A 447 -6.32 30.61 -31.69
C LYS A 447 -7.47 30.83 -30.70
N LYS A 448 -8.73 30.75 -31.13
CA LYS A 448 -9.92 30.91 -30.27
C LYS A 448 -10.43 29.59 -29.68
N ASP A 449 -10.00 28.45 -30.22
CA ASP A 449 -10.48 27.15 -29.76
C ASP A 449 -10.00 26.88 -28.33
N ARG A 450 -10.89 26.34 -27.51
CA ARG A 450 -10.61 26.04 -26.10
C ARG A 450 -11.13 24.64 -25.77
N PRO A 451 -10.28 23.60 -25.88
CA PRO A 451 -10.65 22.22 -25.61
C PRO A 451 -11.17 22.01 -24.19
N ARG A 452 -12.04 21.01 -24.04
CA ARG A 452 -12.61 20.59 -22.74
C ARG A 452 -11.91 19.38 -22.14
N ARG A 453 -10.92 18.80 -22.82
CA ARG A 453 -10.06 17.73 -22.32
C ARG A 453 -8.65 18.26 -22.06
N CYS A 454 -7.93 17.61 -21.14
CA CYS A 454 -6.53 17.95 -20.87
C CYS A 454 -5.61 17.10 -21.76
N PHE A 455 -4.80 17.74 -22.61
CA PHE A 455 -3.88 17.04 -23.52
C PHE A 455 -2.91 16.09 -22.79
N ILE A 456 -2.54 16.40 -21.54
CA ILE A 456 -1.66 15.53 -20.76
C ILE A 456 -2.39 14.29 -20.26
N CYS A 457 -3.63 14.45 -19.77
CA CYS A 457 -4.45 13.31 -19.35
C CYS A 457 -4.79 12.40 -20.55
N VAL A 458 -5.13 13.01 -21.69
CA VAL A 458 -5.43 12.26 -22.91
C VAL A 458 -4.18 11.56 -23.44
N GLY A 459 -3.04 12.25 -23.56
CA GLY A 459 -1.78 11.62 -23.96
C GLY A 459 -1.36 10.49 -23.01
N LYS A 460 -1.61 10.65 -21.70
CA LYS A 460 -1.41 9.55 -20.74
C LYS A 460 -2.32 8.37 -21.02
N ALA A 461 -3.59 8.59 -21.33
CA ALA A 461 -4.53 7.51 -21.64
C ALA A 461 -4.06 6.66 -22.84
N GLN A 462 -3.31 7.24 -23.79
CA GLN A 462 -2.74 6.50 -24.92
C GLN A 462 -1.66 5.49 -24.51
N THR A 463 -1.02 5.70 -23.36
CA THR A 463 0.02 4.80 -22.84
C THR A 463 -0.55 3.63 -22.03
N LEU A 464 -1.86 3.62 -21.80
CA LEU A 464 -2.56 2.62 -21.00
C LEU A 464 -3.32 1.64 -21.90
N SER A 465 -3.58 0.44 -21.39
CA SER A 465 -4.49 -0.50 -22.06
C SER A 465 -5.90 0.11 -22.14
N PRO A 466 -6.65 -0.08 -23.26
CA PRO A 466 -8.03 0.40 -23.38
C PRO A 466 -8.95 -0.08 -22.24
N ASP A 467 -8.68 -1.27 -21.68
CA ASP A 467 -9.44 -1.86 -20.57
C ASP A 467 -9.05 -1.32 -19.18
N ASP A 468 -8.07 -0.41 -19.10
CA ASP A 468 -7.70 0.19 -17.82
C ASP A 468 -8.79 1.14 -17.34
N GLY A 469 -9.39 0.83 -16.18
CA GLY A 469 -10.48 1.60 -15.60
C GLY A 469 -10.15 3.09 -15.32
N THR A 470 -8.90 3.51 -15.43
CA THR A 470 -8.50 4.93 -15.34
C THR A 470 -8.61 5.68 -16.67
N VAL A 471 -8.66 5.00 -17.82
CA VAL A 471 -8.78 5.62 -19.15
C VAL A 471 -10.03 6.49 -19.22
N ALA A 472 -11.19 5.98 -18.81
CA ALA A 472 -12.44 6.74 -18.80
C ALA A 472 -12.33 8.02 -17.93
N GLU A 473 -11.61 7.98 -16.81
CA GLU A 473 -11.40 9.16 -15.96
C GLU A 473 -10.46 10.19 -16.61
N LEU A 474 -9.41 9.72 -17.30
CA LEU A 474 -8.44 10.56 -18.00
C LEU A 474 -9.03 11.23 -19.25
N LEU A 475 -9.94 10.54 -19.96
CA LEU A 475 -10.62 11.04 -21.15
C LEU A 475 -11.84 11.93 -20.82
N ARG A 476 -12.21 12.06 -19.55
CA ARG A 476 -13.38 12.83 -19.11
C ARG A 476 -13.26 14.30 -19.49
N GLU A 477 -14.33 14.84 -20.07
CA GLU A 477 -14.44 16.27 -20.34
C GLU A 477 -14.68 17.08 -19.07
N PHE A 478 -14.01 18.22 -18.98
CA PHE A 478 -14.27 19.22 -17.96
C PHE A 478 -15.53 20.03 -18.32
N TYR A 479 -16.20 20.57 -17.29
CA TYR A 479 -17.39 21.39 -17.50
C TYR A 479 -17.08 22.64 -18.33
N THR A 480 -15.97 23.32 -18.05
CA THR A 480 -15.50 24.47 -18.84
C THR A 480 -14.03 24.34 -19.26
N PRO A 481 -13.60 25.01 -20.34
CA PRO A 481 -12.17 25.10 -20.68
C PRO A 481 -11.33 25.81 -19.61
N GLY A 482 -11.95 26.73 -18.85
CA GLY A 482 -11.33 27.35 -17.68
C GLY A 482 -10.99 26.34 -16.58
N ASP A 483 -11.76 25.27 -16.44
CA ASP A 483 -11.47 24.20 -15.49
C ASP A 483 -10.32 23.30 -15.96
N VAL A 484 -10.19 23.10 -17.27
CA VAL A 484 -9.00 22.45 -17.87
C VAL A 484 -7.74 23.26 -17.54
N SER A 485 -7.81 24.58 -17.70
CA SER A 485 -6.71 25.52 -17.38
C SER A 485 -6.31 25.49 -15.90
N LYS A 486 -7.30 25.40 -14.98
CA LYS A 486 -7.04 25.21 -13.55
C LYS A 486 -6.46 23.83 -13.25
N HIS A 487 -6.96 22.79 -13.90
CA HIS A 487 -6.45 21.42 -13.77
C HIS A 487 -4.99 21.36 -14.20
N PHE A 488 -4.67 21.84 -15.40
CA PHE A 488 -3.32 21.90 -15.96
C PHE A 488 -2.33 22.56 -15.00
N ARG A 489 -2.66 23.75 -14.49
CA ARG A 489 -1.84 24.44 -13.49
C ARG A 489 -1.61 23.63 -12.23
N ARG A 490 -2.67 23.06 -11.65
CA ARG A 490 -2.62 22.43 -10.32
C ARG A 490 -2.10 21.00 -10.33
N LYS A 491 -2.28 20.28 -11.43
CA LYS A 491 -1.98 18.85 -11.54
C LYS A 491 -0.72 18.57 -12.34
N HIS A 492 -0.39 19.42 -13.31
CA HIS A 492 0.76 19.21 -14.18
C HIS A 492 1.84 20.25 -13.91
N LEU A 493 1.57 21.55 -14.12
CA LEU A 493 2.59 22.59 -13.93
C LEU A 493 3.12 22.70 -12.50
N ALA A 494 2.26 22.56 -11.48
CA ALA A 494 2.68 22.61 -10.08
C ALA A 494 3.56 21.42 -9.64
N ASN A 495 3.61 20.35 -10.45
CA ASN A 495 4.44 19.16 -10.21
C ASN A 495 5.56 19.04 -11.24
N LEU A 496 5.88 20.13 -11.94
CA LEU A 496 7.05 20.22 -12.79
C LEU A 496 8.26 20.57 -11.92
N HIS A 497 9.31 19.74 -11.98
CA HIS A 497 10.57 20.00 -11.29
C HIS A 497 11.56 20.68 -12.26
N GLY A 498 12.45 21.54 -11.76
CA GLY A 498 13.37 22.33 -12.59
C GLY A 498 14.33 21.46 -13.41
N ASP A 499 14.60 21.91 -14.64
CA ASP A 499 15.53 21.36 -15.64
C ASP A 499 15.19 19.98 -16.27
N GLU A 500 14.00 19.43 -16.04
CA GLU A 500 13.55 18.25 -16.80
C GLU A 500 13.13 18.64 -18.24
N ARG A 501 13.76 18.06 -19.27
CA ARG A 501 13.23 18.10 -20.65
C ARG A 501 11.80 17.56 -20.65
N ILE A 502 10.85 18.38 -21.06
CA ILE A 502 9.42 18.10 -20.98
C ILE A 502 8.96 17.53 -22.31
N LYS A 503 8.51 16.28 -22.34
CA LYS A 503 7.85 15.72 -23.52
C LYS A 503 6.35 15.93 -23.45
N CYS A 504 5.74 16.53 -24.47
CA CYS A 504 4.30 16.61 -24.57
C CYS A 504 3.74 15.22 -24.91
N PRO A 505 2.91 14.59 -24.04
CA PRO A 505 2.46 13.21 -24.27
C PRO A 505 1.41 13.09 -25.39
N ALA A 506 0.82 14.20 -25.85
CA ALA A 506 -0.12 14.20 -26.97
C ALA A 506 0.55 14.45 -28.32
N CYS A 507 1.67 15.21 -28.34
CA CYS A 507 2.35 15.62 -29.57
C CYS A 507 3.70 14.93 -29.78
N ASP A 508 4.19 14.24 -28.75
CA ASP A 508 5.55 13.70 -28.65
C ASP A 508 6.69 14.73 -28.79
N LEU A 509 6.36 16.03 -28.74
CA LEU A 509 7.31 17.15 -28.88
C LEU A 509 8.10 17.36 -27.59
N SER A 510 9.42 17.50 -27.71
CA SER A 510 10.32 17.85 -26.59
C SER A 510 10.39 19.37 -26.39
N LEU A 511 10.30 19.80 -25.14
CA LEU A 511 10.23 21.20 -24.73
C LEU A 511 11.24 21.44 -23.61
N ASP A 512 12.08 22.47 -23.76
CA ASP A 512 13.28 22.63 -22.93
C ASP A 512 12.98 23.10 -21.50
N HIS A 513 11.94 23.93 -21.30
CA HIS A 513 11.59 24.44 -19.98
C HIS A 513 10.10 24.79 -19.84
N SER A 514 9.71 25.14 -18.61
CA SER A 514 8.31 25.37 -18.23
C SER A 514 7.59 26.41 -19.09
N GLU A 515 8.29 27.43 -19.59
CA GLU A 515 7.70 28.48 -20.43
C GLU A 515 7.44 28.00 -21.86
N HIS A 516 8.33 27.19 -22.43
CA HIS A 516 8.09 26.49 -23.69
C HIS A 516 6.84 25.60 -23.60
N LEU A 517 6.67 24.91 -22.46
CA LEU A 517 5.45 24.14 -22.20
C LEU A 517 4.19 25.01 -22.13
N ARG A 518 4.22 26.17 -21.45
CA ARG A 518 3.05 27.06 -21.38
C ARG A 518 2.68 27.61 -22.75
N ASN A 519 3.69 28.00 -23.54
CA ASN A 519 3.51 28.48 -24.90
C ASN A 519 2.97 27.37 -25.82
N HIS A 520 3.50 26.15 -25.71
CA HIS A 520 3.00 24.99 -26.44
C HIS A 520 1.56 24.64 -26.06
N ALA A 521 1.25 24.58 -24.76
CA ALA A 521 -0.09 24.31 -24.25
C ALA A 521 -1.12 25.33 -24.75
N LEU A 522 -0.73 26.61 -24.85
CA LEU A 522 -1.59 27.65 -25.40
C LEU A 522 -1.75 27.53 -26.92
N ARG A 523 -0.64 27.39 -27.66
CA ARG A 523 -0.65 27.45 -29.14
C ARG A 523 -1.21 26.18 -29.79
N VAL A 524 -0.89 25.01 -29.23
CA VAL A 524 -1.23 23.71 -29.82
C VAL A 524 -2.47 23.09 -29.17
N HIS A 525 -2.70 23.37 -27.89
CA HIS A 525 -3.79 22.76 -27.11
C HIS A 525 -4.81 23.76 -26.55
N GLY A 526 -4.66 25.07 -26.80
CA GLY A 526 -5.63 26.09 -26.37
C GLY A 526 -5.79 26.24 -24.85
N ILE A 527 -4.84 25.74 -24.03
CA ILE A 527 -4.92 25.81 -22.57
C ILE A 527 -4.14 27.02 -22.07
N VAL A 528 -4.79 27.88 -21.27
CA VAL A 528 -4.19 29.09 -20.69
C VAL A 528 -3.67 28.77 -19.29
N SER A 529 -2.42 29.11 -18.97
CA SER A 529 -1.81 28.88 -17.65
C SER A 529 -1.36 30.15 -16.98
#